data_AF-A0A6G0UF38-F1
#
_entry.id   AF-A0A6G0UF38-F1
#
_cell.length_a   1.000
_cell.length_b   1.000
_cell.length_c   1.000
_cell.angle_alpha   90.00
_cell.angle_beta   90.00
_cell.angle_gamma   90.00
#
_symmetry.space_group_name_H-M   'P 1'
#
loop_
_entity.id
_entity.type
_entity.pdbx_description
1 polymer ?
#
loop_
_entity_poly.entity_id
_entity_poly.type
_entity_poly.pdbx_seq_one_letter_code
_entity_poly.pdbx_strand_id
1 'polypeptide(L)'
;LYTGRAVDVVGYSLGVPVTRKAILGGKCVDTGEDLGGPLTRFIDTYVGVAGPNHGISLQVGGISLPGCLFSLIPVCNTQTGLYSGACPSESAFLQDINRQVGYEGQNRFSIYSKADQLVGYRVCNLVTTQVPGQDGEKVYADHNHDDTFYRSYSVMKEMVLNHRVA
;
A
#
# COMPACT_ATOMS: atom_id res chain seq x y z
N LEU A 1 15.66 -18.44 19.32
CA LEU A 1 14.63 -17.48 18.85
C LEU A 1 13.77 -17.13 20.06
N TYR A 2 13.68 -15.86 20.45
CA TYR A 2 13.01 -15.44 21.70
C TYR A 2 11.50 -15.72 21.69
N THR A 3 10.84 -15.69 20.53
CA THR A 3 9.43 -16.09 20.36
C THR A 3 9.21 -17.20 19.35
N GLY A 4 10.06 -17.32 18.32
CA GLY A 4 9.95 -18.36 17.28
C GLY A 4 8.71 -18.25 16.39
N ARG A 5 8.02 -17.10 16.41
CA ARG A 5 6.77 -16.87 15.67
C ARG A 5 6.96 -15.76 14.65
N ALA A 6 6.33 -15.92 13.49
CA ALA A 6 6.14 -14.84 12.54
C ALA A 6 5.25 -13.75 13.15
N VAL A 7 5.38 -12.52 12.65
CA VAL A 7 4.64 -11.34 13.11
C VAL A 7 3.58 -10.95 12.10
N ASP A 8 2.60 -10.21 12.57
CA ASP A 8 1.59 -9.56 11.73
C ASP A 8 1.92 -8.07 11.58
N VAL A 9 1.77 -7.55 10.37
CA VAL A 9 2.08 -6.16 10.03
C VAL A 9 0.85 -5.48 9.48
N VAL A 10 0.43 -4.39 10.12
CA VAL A 10 -0.64 -3.52 9.63
C VAL A 10 -0.02 -2.17 9.26
N GLY A 11 -0.01 -1.86 7.97
CA GLY A 11 0.40 -0.55 7.45
C GLY A 11 -0.81 0.34 7.21
N TYR A 12 -0.68 1.63 7.52
CA TYR A 12 -1.72 2.64 7.22
C TYR A 12 -1.13 3.78 6.39
N SER A 13 -1.87 4.25 5.39
CA SER A 13 -1.50 5.41 4.57
C SER A 13 -0.12 5.23 3.93
N LEU A 14 0.76 6.24 4.00
CA LEU A 14 2.17 6.15 3.55
C LEU A 14 2.96 5.01 4.19
N GLY A 15 2.53 4.53 5.36
CA GLY A 15 3.14 3.37 6.01
C GLY A 15 3.03 2.11 5.15
N VAL A 16 2.02 1.98 4.28
CA VAL A 16 1.85 0.80 3.42
C VAL A 16 3.04 0.66 2.44
N PRO A 17 3.28 1.58 1.49
CA PRO A 17 4.39 1.40 0.56
C PRO A 17 5.77 1.44 1.26
N VAL A 18 5.93 2.20 2.35
CA VAL A 18 7.19 2.24 3.13
C VAL A 18 7.47 0.88 3.78
N THR A 19 6.49 0.27 4.45
CA THR A 19 6.66 -1.06 5.05
C THR A 19 6.87 -2.12 3.98
N ARG A 20 6.18 -2.03 2.83
CA ARG A 20 6.41 -2.93 1.70
C ARG A 20 7.88 -2.87 1.24
N LYS A 21 8.48 -1.69 1.07
CA LYS A 21 9.90 -1.59 0.73
C LYS A 21 10.82 -2.17 1.81
N ALA A 22 10.52 -1.92 3.09
CA ALA A 22 11.29 -2.49 4.20
C ALA A 22 11.22 -4.04 4.23
N ILE A 23 10.08 -4.62 3.89
CA ILE A 23 9.88 -6.07 3.83
C ILE A 23 10.56 -6.66 2.59
N LEU A 24 10.45 -6.00 1.44
CA LEU A 24 11.08 -6.39 0.18
C LEU A 24 12.60 -6.46 0.32
N GLY A 25 13.18 -5.48 1.03
CA GLY A 25 14.61 -5.28 1.12
C GLY A 25 15.23 -4.86 -0.22
N GLY A 26 16.40 -5.40 -0.51
CA GLY A 26 17.20 -5.09 -1.69
C GLY A 26 17.71 -3.66 -1.69
N LYS A 27 18.08 -3.17 -2.87
CA LYS A 27 18.67 -1.84 -3.03
C LYS A 27 17.62 -0.73 -3.01
N CYS A 28 17.91 0.37 -2.32
CA CYS A 28 17.14 1.61 -2.44
C CYS A 28 17.27 2.20 -3.86
N VAL A 29 16.17 2.69 -4.43
CA VAL A 29 16.10 3.16 -5.83
C VAL A 29 16.85 4.48 -6.07
N ASP A 30 17.18 5.20 -5.00
CA ASP A 30 17.86 6.48 -4.98
C ASP A 30 19.33 6.38 -4.56
N THR A 31 19.61 5.83 -3.38
CA THR A 31 20.97 5.75 -2.82
C THR A 31 21.72 4.49 -3.23
N GLY A 32 21.00 3.44 -3.63
CA GLY A 32 21.57 2.12 -3.88
C GLY A 32 22.00 1.36 -2.62
N GLU A 33 21.71 1.90 -1.42
CA GLU A 33 21.94 1.23 -0.14
C GLU A 33 21.19 -0.10 -0.11
N ASP A 34 21.84 -1.14 0.40
CA ASP A 34 21.28 -2.49 0.44
C ASP A 34 20.63 -2.76 1.80
N LEU A 35 19.31 -2.93 1.80
CA LEU A 35 18.52 -3.26 2.99
C LEU A 35 18.59 -4.74 3.36
N GLY A 36 19.31 -5.55 2.58
CA GLY A 36 19.45 -6.99 2.75
C GLY A 36 18.35 -7.79 2.05
N GLY A 37 18.29 -9.09 2.34
CA GLY A 37 17.26 -9.97 1.80
C GLY A 37 15.86 -9.70 2.38
N PRO A 38 14.80 -10.19 1.72
CA PRO A 38 13.44 -9.93 2.14
C PRO A 38 13.12 -10.53 3.51
N LEU A 39 12.27 -9.83 4.27
CA LEU A 39 11.79 -10.25 5.60
C LEU A 39 10.58 -11.19 5.53
N THR A 40 10.12 -11.57 4.32
CA THR A 40 8.90 -12.36 4.06
C THR A 40 8.70 -13.55 5.01
N ARG A 41 9.76 -14.32 5.28
CA ARG A 41 9.68 -15.52 6.14
C ARG A 41 9.32 -15.23 7.60
N PHE A 42 9.40 -13.98 8.02
CA PHE A 42 9.10 -13.54 9.37
C PHE A 42 7.70 -12.92 9.49
N ILE A 43 6.93 -12.87 8.39
CA ILE A 43 5.62 -12.21 8.35
C ILE A 43 4.54 -13.24 8.03
N ASP A 44 3.61 -13.41 8.96
CA ASP A 44 2.44 -14.26 8.77
C ASP A 44 1.41 -13.49 7.95
N THR A 45 0.86 -12.41 8.50
CA THR A 45 -0.15 -11.60 7.83
C THR A 45 0.31 -10.15 7.61
N TYR A 46 0.10 -9.65 6.40
CA TYR A 46 0.23 -8.24 6.04
C TYR A 46 -1.12 -7.64 5.70
N VAL A 47 -1.47 -6.51 6.31
CA VAL A 47 -2.69 -5.74 6.00
C VAL A 47 -2.32 -4.31 5.64
N GLY A 48 -2.57 -3.92 4.39
CA GLY A 48 -2.40 -2.55 3.91
C GLY A 48 -3.72 -1.77 3.99
N VAL A 49 -3.81 -0.76 4.84
CA VAL A 49 -4.99 0.09 5.00
C VAL A 49 -4.77 1.44 4.35
N ALA A 50 -5.61 1.82 3.40
CA ALA A 50 -5.57 3.10 2.68
C ALA A 50 -4.17 3.46 2.14
N GLY A 51 -3.42 2.47 1.64
CA GLY A 51 -2.07 2.66 1.11
C GLY A 51 -2.06 3.19 -0.33
N PRO A 52 -1.16 4.11 -0.72
CA PRO A 52 -1.04 4.55 -2.11
C PRO A 52 -0.02 3.73 -2.90
N ASN A 53 -0.30 2.43 -3.15
CA ASN A 53 0.62 1.54 -3.88
C ASN A 53 0.75 1.87 -5.37
N HIS A 54 -0.22 2.59 -5.95
CA HIS A 54 -0.16 3.08 -7.34
C HIS A 54 -0.24 4.61 -7.41
N GLY A 55 0.16 5.28 -6.32
CA GLY A 55 0.11 6.72 -6.18
C GLY A 55 -1.16 7.24 -5.51
N ILE A 56 -1.41 8.54 -5.59
CA ILE A 56 -2.58 9.20 -5.00
C ILE A 56 -3.53 9.67 -6.09
N SER A 57 -4.84 9.58 -5.84
CA SER A 57 -5.88 10.08 -6.73
C SER A 57 -6.56 11.30 -6.11
N LEU A 58 -6.48 12.44 -6.79
CA LEU A 58 -7.29 13.61 -6.46
C LEU A 58 -8.71 13.38 -6.97
N GLN A 59 -9.67 13.42 -6.06
CA GLN A 59 -11.09 13.38 -6.40
C GLN A 59 -11.60 14.82 -6.58
N VAL A 60 -11.93 15.22 -7.81
CA VAL A 60 -12.50 16.55 -8.10
C VAL A 60 -13.79 16.37 -8.90
N GLY A 61 -14.92 16.76 -8.33
CA GLY A 61 -16.22 16.70 -9.02
C GLY A 61 -16.64 15.30 -9.49
N GLY A 62 -16.22 14.24 -8.78
CA GLY A 62 -16.49 12.85 -9.15
C GLY A 62 -15.50 12.25 -10.17
N ILE A 63 -14.50 13.01 -10.61
CA ILE A 63 -13.43 12.55 -11.49
C ILE A 63 -12.20 12.22 -10.65
N SER A 64 -11.62 11.04 -10.87
CA SER A 64 -10.35 10.60 -10.28
C SER A 64 -9.19 11.01 -11.19
N LEU A 65 -8.32 11.91 -10.73
CA LEU A 65 -7.13 12.37 -11.45
C LEU A 65 -5.86 11.99 -10.69
N PRO A 66 -4.76 11.57 -11.37
CA PRO A 66 -3.50 11.31 -10.68
C PRO A 66 -3.01 12.57 -9.93
N GLY A 67 -2.95 12.48 -8.60
CA GLY A 67 -2.69 13.64 -7.74
C GLY A 67 -1.27 14.18 -7.83
N CYS A 68 -0.34 13.32 -8.27
CA CYS A 68 1.06 13.68 -8.49
C CYS A 68 1.38 14.08 -9.93
N LEU A 69 0.38 14.29 -10.80
CA LEU A 69 0.63 14.71 -12.19
C LEU A 69 1.22 16.13 -12.27
N PHE A 70 0.66 17.07 -11.49
CA PHE A 70 1.08 18.49 -11.54
C PHE A 70 1.65 18.99 -10.22
N SER A 71 1.78 18.12 -9.21
CA SER A 71 2.20 18.51 -7.87
C SER A 71 3.71 18.40 -7.70
N LEU A 72 4.35 19.50 -7.30
CA LEU A 72 5.80 19.59 -7.06
C LEU A 72 6.19 19.33 -5.59
N ILE A 73 5.28 18.76 -4.81
CA ILE A 73 5.55 18.41 -3.41
C ILE A 73 6.47 17.18 -3.33
N PRO A 74 7.31 17.04 -2.28
CA PRO A 74 8.27 15.95 -2.17
C PRO A 74 7.67 14.55 -2.26
N VAL A 75 6.44 14.34 -1.76
CA VAL A 75 5.75 13.03 -1.86
C VAL A 75 5.44 12.63 -3.31
N CYS A 76 5.48 13.55 -4.28
CA CYS A 76 5.27 13.28 -5.70
C CYS A 76 6.58 13.07 -6.49
N ASN A 77 7.70 12.85 -5.81
CA ASN A 77 8.98 12.57 -6.44
C ASN A 77 8.91 11.34 -7.38
N THR A 78 9.50 11.44 -8.56
CA THR A 78 9.49 10.38 -9.60
C THR A 78 10.44 9.22 -9.29
N GLN A 79 11.37 9.38 -8.35
CA GLN A 79 12.29 8.35 -7.91
C GLN A 79 11.81 7.70 -6.61
N THR A 80 11.64 8.48 -5.53
CA THR A 80 11.34 7.97 -4.18
C THR A 80 9.91 8.21 -3.71
N GLY A 81 9.10 8.92 -4.49
CA GLY A 81 7.75 9.33 -4.10
C GLY A 81 6.65 8.45 -4.68
N LEU A 82 5.46 9.03 -4.77
CA LEU A 82 4.20 8.43 -5.21
C LEU A 82 3.76 8.91 -6.60
N TYR A 83 4.73 9.33 -7.42
CA TYR A 83 4.43 9.77 -8.78
C TYR A 83 3.69 8.69 -9.57
N SER A 84 2.60 9.09 -10.22
CA SER A 84 1.72 8.25 -11.04
C SER A 84 1.05 9.06 -12.15
N GLY A 85 1.61 10.23 -12.46
CA GLY A 85 0.96 11.24 -13.32
C GLY A 85 0.87 10.85 -14.80
N ALA A 86 1.90 10.19 -15.32
CA ALA A 86 2.03 9.84 -16.74
C ALA A 86 1.71 8.37 -16.97
N CYS A 87 0.47 7.96 -16.71
CA CYS A 87 0.01 6.58 -16.83
C CYS A 87 0.51 5.89 -18.12
N PRO A 88 1.05 4.65 -18.06
CA PRO A 88 1.15 3.78 -16.87
C PRO A 88 2.43 3.99 -16.03
N SER A 89 3.19 5.06 -16.26
CA SER A 89 4.47 5.29 -15.56
C SER A 89 4.25 5.73 -14.11
N GLU A 90 4.78 4.93 -13.19
CA GLU A 90 4.87 5.25 -11.76
C GLU A 90 6.29 5.67 -11.36
N SER A 91 6.50 6.11 -10.12
CA SER A 91 7.85 6.37 -9.59
C SER A 91 8.70 5.11 -9.57
N ALA A 92 10.04 5.26 -9.58
CA ALA A 92 10.94 4.12 -9.49
C ALA A 92 10.68 3.28 -8.22
N PHE A 93 10.36 3.94 -7.11
CA PHE A 93 9.98 3.31 -5.85
C PHE A 93 8.70 2.47 -5.95
N LEU A 94 7.62 3.03 -6.52
CA LEU A 94 6.37 2.28 -6.70
C LEU A 94 6.55 1.10 -7.66
N GLN A 95 7.30 1.31 -8.76
CA GLN A 95 7.65 0.25 -9.70
C GLN A 95 8.45 -0.87 -9.02
N ASP A 96 9.38 -0.54 -8.13
CA ASP A 96 10.20 -1.52 -7.40
C ASP A 96 9.34 -2.40 -6.49
N ILE A 97 8.50 -1.79 -5.64
CA ILE A 97 7.65 -2.53 -4.72
C ILE A 97 6.52 -3.30 -5.42
N ASN A 98 6.08 -2.87 -6.60
CA ASN A 98 5.00 -3.53 -7.34
C ASN A 98 5.48 -4.60 -8.34
N ARG A 99 6.78 -4.63 -8.68
CA ARG A 99 7.35 -5.62 -9.61
C ARG A 99 7.38 -7.04 -9.02
N GLN A 100 7.51 -7.15 -7.70
CA GLN A 100 7.51 -8.42 -6.99
C GLN A 100 6.16 -8.67 -6.34
N VAL A 101 5.75 -9.94 -6.28
CA VAL A 101 4.43 -10.35 -5.81
C VAL A 101 4.60 -11.27 -4.60
N GLY A 102 3.82 -11.03 -3.55
CA GLY A 102 3.70 -11.97 -2.43
C GLY A 102 4.81 -11.91 -1.39
N TYR A 103 5.75 -10.97 -1.49
CA TYR A 103 6.86 -10.85 -0.54
C TYR A 103 6.41 -10.25 0.80
N GLU A 104 5.23 -9.64 0.87
CA GLU A 104 4.74 -8.95 2.07
C GLU A 104 4.48 -9.90 3.24
N GLY A 105 4.17 -11.18 2.97
CA GLY A 105 3.86 -12.19 3.98
C GLY A 105 3.09 -13.38 3.41
N GLN A 106 2.78 -14.36 4.26
CA GLN A 106 2.02 -15.56 3.86
C GLN A 106 0.57 -15.23 3.51
N ASN A 107 -0.05 -14.30 4.26
CA ASN A 107 -1.39 -13.78 4.04
C ASN A 107 -1.32 -12.27 3.80
N ARG A 108 -2.03 -11.75 2.80
CA ARG A 108 -1.90 -10.38 2.30
C ARG A 108 -3.27 -9.80 2.04
N PHE A 109 -3.62 -8.71 2.71
CA PHE A 109 -4.91 -8.07 2.57
C PHE A 109 -4.79 -6.58 2.33
N SER A 110 -5.81 -6.00 1.69
CA SER A 110 -5.99 -4.56 1.64
C SER A 110 -7.34 -4.12 2.20
N ILE A 111 -7.36 -2.91 2.76
CA ILE A 111 -8.58 -2.25 3.21
C ILE A 111 -8.57 -0.84 2.62
N TYR A 112 -9.61 -0.45 1.90
CA TYR A 112 -9.69 0.88 1.32
C TYR A 112 -11.13 1.37 1.17
N SER A 113 -11.28 2.66 0.88
CA SER A 113 -12.56 3.29 0.65
C SER A 113 -12.63 3.96 -0.72
N LYS A 114 -13.79 3.90 -1.35
CA LYS A 114 -14.07 4.66 -2.58
C LYS A 114 -14.15 6.17 -2.32
N ALA A 115 -14.45 6.56 -1.08
CA ALA A 115 -14.57 7.95 -0.64
C ALA A 115 -13.30 8.47 0.08
N ASP A 116 -12.18 7.74 0.01
CA ASP A 116 -10.91 8.23 0.55
C ASP A 116 -10.51 9.53 -0.17
N GLN A 117 -10.44 10.63 0.58
CA GLN A 117 -10.18 11.97 0.08
C GLN A 117 -8.69 12.31 -0.05
N LEU A 118 -7.79 11.48 0.50
CA LEU A 118 -6.33 11.74 0.48
C LEU A 118 -5.61 10.82 -0.48
N VAL A 119 -5.82 9.51 -0.35
CA VAL A 119 -5.22 8.50 -1.25
C VAL A 119 -6.09 8.28 -2.47
N GLY A 120 -7.41 8.41 -2.33
CA GLY A 120 -8.35 8.21 -3.42
C GLY A 120 -8.61 6.74 -3.74
N TYR A 121 -9.46 6.50 -4.73
CA TYR A 121 -9.87 5.14 -5.09
C TYR A 121 -9.03 4.56 -6.23
N ARG A 122 -8.97 5.26 -7.37
CA ARG A 122 -8.32 4.75 -8.59
C ARG A 122 -7.32 5.72 -9.18
N VAL A 123 -6.19 5.19 -9.61
CA VAL A 123 -5.15 5.89 -10.38
C VAL A 123 -4.81 5.03 -11.59
N CYS A 124 -4.79 5.60 -12.79
CA CYS A 124 -4.47 4.85 -14.02
C CYS A 124 -5.31 3.55 -14.23
N ASN A 125 -6.61 3.58 -13.88
CA ASN A 125 -7.52 2.42 -13.87
C ASN A 125 -7.18 1.30 -12.87
N LEU A 126 -6.16 1.49 -12.02
CA LEU A 126 -5.80 0.58 -10.93
C LEU A 126 -6.42 1.08 -9.63
N VAL A 127 -6.83 0.16 -8.76
CA VAL A 127 -7.18 0.51 -7.38
C VAL A 127 -5.88 0.76 -6.64
N THR A 128 -5.67 1.99 -6.17
CA THR A 128 -4.34 2.38 -5.70
C THR A 128 -3.88 1.62 -4.45
N THR A 129 -4.81 1.17 -3.61
CA THR A 129 -4.49 0.46 -2.37
C THR A 129 -4.26 -1.03 -2.52
N GLN A 130 -4.58 -1.62 -3.66
CA GLN A 130 -4.36 -3.05 -3.85
C GLN A 130 -2.87 -3.38 -3.76
N VAL A 131 -2.57 -4.50 -3.11
CA VAL A 131 -1.23 -5.09 -3.07
C VAL A 131 -1.19 -6.20 -4.12
N PRO A 132 -0.17 -6.26 -5.00
CA PRO A 132 -0.02 -7.33 -5.98
C PRO A 132 -0.05 -8.72 -5.32
N GLY A 133 -0.97 -9.57 -5.78
CA GLY A 133 -1.13 -10.94 -5.25
C GLY A 133 -1.71 -11.01 -3.84
N GLN A 134 -2.44 -9.99 -3.39
CA GLN A 134 -3.23 -10.05 -2.16
C GLN A 134 -4.26 -11.19 -2.19
N ASP A 135 -4.53 -11.77 -1.02
CA ASP A 135 -5.48 -12.87 -0.81
C ASP A 135 -6.92 -12.37 -0.64
N GLY A 136 -7.11 -11.09 -0.30
CA GLY A 136 -8.44 -10.49 -0.19
C GLY A 136 -8.44 -8.99 0.10
N GLU A 137 -9.62 -8.39 0.05
CA GLU A 137 -9.79 -6.96 0.29
C GLU A 137 -11.12 -6.61 0.98
N LYS A 138 -11.10 -5.59 1.84
CA LYS A 138 -12.30 -4.93 2.35
C LYS A 138 -12.45 -3.57 1.68
N VAL A 139 -13.64 -3.32 1.13
CA VAL A 139 -13.96 -2.07 0.43
C VAL A 139 -15.11 -1.35 1.10
N TYR A 140 -14.88 -0.10 1.51
CA TYR A 140 -15.93 0.80 1.99
C TYR A 140 -16.40 1.75 0.88
N ALA A 141 -17.65 2.16 0.96
CA ALA A 141 -18.22 3.12 0.01
C ALA A 141 -17.95 4.57 0.42
N ASP A 142 -17.94 4.85 1.72
CA ASP A 142 -18.20 6.18 2.29
C ASP A 142 -17.21 6.61 3.38
N HIS A 143 -16.23 5.76 3.72
CA HIS A 143 -15.25 6.11 4.73
C HIS A 143 -14.26 7.14 4.16
N ASN A 144 -13.98 8.20 4.92
CA ASN A 144 -12.83 9.05 4.64
C ASN A 144 -11.52 8.29 4.95
N HIS A 145 -10.37 8.91 4.67
CA HIS A 145 -9.05 8.30 4.86
C HIS A 145 -8.85 7.73 6.28
N ASP A 146 -9.15 8.53 7.31
CA ASP A 146 -8.99 8.14 8.71
C ASP A 146 -10.03 7.11 9.16
N ASP A 147 -11.29 7.28 8.77
CA ASP A 147 -12.36 6.32 9.07
C ASP A 147 -12.04 4.94 8.48
N THR A 148 -11.39 4.87 7.31
CA THR A 148 -10.95 3.62 6.67
C THR A 148 -10.02 2.83 7.60
N PHE A 149 -9.23 3.50 8.44
CA PHE A 149 -8.43 2.86 9.48
C PHE A 149 -9.20 2.66 10.78
N TYR A 150 -9.69 3.73 11.41
CA TYR A 150 -10.26 3.68 12.76
C TYR A 150 -11.53 2.80 12.87
N ARG A 151 -12.30 2.65 11.79
CA ARG A 151 -13.52 1.83 11.78
C ARG A 151 -13.30 0.40 11.30
N SER A 152 -12.07 0.06 10.91
CA SER A 152 -11.74 -1.26 10.36
C SER A 152 -11.06 -2.19 11.36
N TYR A 153 -10.99 -1.84 12.65
CA TYR A 153 -10.26 -2.65 13.63
C TYR A 153 -10.79 -4.08 13.75
N SER A 154 -12.11 -4.29 13.67
CA SER A 154 -12.69 -5.63 13.64
C SER A 154 -12.25 -6.41 12.40
N VAL A 155 -12.23 -5.76 11.23
CA VAL A 155 -11.80 -6.37 9.97
C VAL A 155 -10.31 -6.70 9.99
N MET A 156 -9.47 -5.76 10.44
CA MET A 156 -8.03 -5.99 10.62
C MET A 156 -7.76 -7.16 11.55
N LYS A 157 -8.52 -7.27 12.65
CA LYS A 157 -8.41 -8.38 13.60
C LYS A 157 -8.79 -9.72 12.95
N GLU A 158 -9.85 -9.77 12.15
CA GLU A 158 -10.24 -10.99 11.42
C GLU A 158 -9.21 -11.40 10.37
N MET A 159 -8.63 -10.44 9.65
CA MET A 159 -7.56 -10.68 8.69
C MET A 159 -6.31 -11.26 9.39
N VAL A 160 -5.91 -10.68 10.52
CA VAL A 160 -4.71 -11.10 11.26
C VAL A 160 -4.90 -12.43 12.00
N LEU A 161 -6.04 -12.64 12.66
CA LEU A 161 -6.24 -13.83 13.50
C LEU A 161 -6.77 -15.04 12.73
N ASN A 162 -7.58 -14.80 11.68
CA ASN A 162 -8.34 -15.85 11.00
C ASN A 162 -8.09 -15.89 9.48
N HIS A 163 -7.25 -15.00 8.95
CA HIS A 163 -6.92 -14.90 7.52
C HIS A 163 -8.16 -14.77 6.62
N ARG A 164 -9.16 -14.00 7.08
CA ARG A 164 -10.44 -13.82 6.39
C ARG A 164 -10.79 -12.35 6.21
N VAL A 165 -11.50 -12.07 5.13
CA VAL A 165 -12.19 -10.80 4.92
C VAL A 165 -13.59 -10.91 5.54
N ALA A 166 -13.88 -10.09 6.55
CA ALA A 166 -15.18 -9.98 7.21
C ALA A 166 -15.78 -8.57 7.03
#